data_AF-A0AAD8UEK8-F1
#
_entry.id   AF-A0AAD8UEK8-F1
#
_cell.length_a   1.000
_cell.length_b   1.000
_cell.length_c   1.000
_cell.angle_alpha   90.00
_cell.angle_beta   90.00
_cell.angle_gamma   90.00
#
_symmetry.space_group_name_H-M   'P 1'
#
loop_
_entity.id
_entity.type
_entity.pdbx_description
1 polymer ?
#
loop_
_entity_poly.entity_id
_entity_poly.type
_entity_poly.pdbx_seq_one_letter_code
_entity_poly.pdbx_strand_id
1 'polypeptide(L)'
;MGLGGYLGAKSEAASYKETRRECTRLTQDDPAMARAQVLEVLEPYDLPKQTLEDVTDHLSTSPRLIDFLMQFHHCEQEPASNRAFISALTIAAGYLLGGLIPLFPYFFVPAEDVYLALYISVAVMAVALFAFGYVKTCIVSGWSGLRCVRQAVVGGLEMVVVGGAAAGAAMGLVKAFDQLAQSDDVSALASKIF
;
A
#
# COMPACT_ATOMS: atom_id res chain seq x y z
N MET A 1 -4.02 9.26 -7.63
CA MET A 1 -3.85 8.21 -6.60
C MET A 1 -4.36 8.60 -5.21
N GLY A 2 -4.32 9.88 -4.79
CA GLY A 2 -4.88 10.31 -3.50
C GLY A 2 -6.38 9.99 -3.29
N LEU A 3 -7.21 10.11 -4.33
CA LEU A 3 -8.62 9.70 -4.26
C LEU A 3 -8.80 8.19 -3.97
N GLY A 4 -7.88 7.35 -4.45
CA GLY A 4 -7.86 5.92 -4.12
C GLY A 4 -7.58 5.69 -2.63
N GLY A 5 -6.65 6.47 -2.05
CA GLY A 5 -6.41 6.48 -0.60
C GLY A 5 -7.62 6.92 0.22
N TYR A 6 -8.33 7.96 -0.25
CA TYR A 6 -9.58 8.42 0.38
C TYR A 6 -10.65 7.33 0.35
N LEU A 7 -10.92 6.77 -0.82
CA LEU A 7 -11.95 5.75 -1.01
C LEU A 7 -11.62 4.47 -0.26
N GLY A 8 -10.36 4.03 -0.26
CA GLY A 8 -9.91 2.87 0.51
C GLY A 8 -10.14 3.05 2.01
N ALA A 9 -9.69 4.18 2.58
CA ALA A 9 -9.90 4.47 4.00
C ALA A 9 -11.38 4.68 4.36
N LYS A 10 -12.19 5.26 3.45
CA LYS A 10 -13.64 5.38 3.62
C LYS A 10 -14.31 4.00 3.59
N SER A 11 -13.87 3.11 2.70
CA SER A 11 -14.38 1.74 2.58
C SER A 11 -14.05 0.94 3.83
N GLU A 12 -12.83 1.05 4.35
CA GLU A 12 -12.41 0.43 5.61
C GLU A 12 -13.29 0.89 6.78
N ALA A 13 -13.57 2.20 6.88
CA ALA A 13 -14.47 2.74 7.90
C ALA A 13 -15.93 2.32 7.74
N ALA A 14 -16.40 2.10 6.51
CA ALA A 14 -17.73 1.57 6.26
C ALA A 14 -17.82 0.09 6.63
N SER A 15 -16.80 -0.70 6.26
CA SER A 15 -16.69 -2.12 6.62
C SER A 15 -16.72 -2.30 8.13
N TYR A 16 -15.90 -1.56 8.86
CA TYR A 16 -15.86 -1.61 10.33
C TYR A 16 -17.22 -1.36 10.99
N LYS A 17 -17.97 -0.37 10.48
CA LYS A 17 -19.29 -0.04 11.02
C LYS A 17 -20.30 -1.14 10.76
N GLU A 18 -20.25 -1.76 9.58
CA GLU A 18 -21.17 -2.85 9.24
C GLU A 18 -20.84 -4.11 10.03
N THR A 19 -19.56 -4.52 10.11
CA THR A 19 -19.11 -5.64 10.94
C THR A 19 -19.53 -5.44 12.39
N ARG A 20 -19.33 -4.24 12.95
CA ARG A 20 -19.73 -3.93 14.34
C ARG A 20 -21.24 -4.02 14.53
N ARG A 21 -22.02 -3.52 13.57
CA ARG A 21 -23.49 -3.57 13.62
C ARG A 21 -24.00 -5.00 13.54
N GLU A 22 -23.45 -5.79 12.64
CA GLU A 22 -23.78 -7.20 12.47
C GLU A 22 -23.41 -7.99 13.72
N CYS A 23 -22.19 -7.84 14.24
CA CYS A 23 -21.73 -8.46 15.48
C CYS A 23 -22.63 -8.10 16.66
N THR A 24 -23.02 -6.82 16.79
CA THR A 24 -23.94 -6.36 17.84
C THR A 24 -25.31 -7.04 17.73
N ARG A 25 -25.85 -7.15 16.51
CA ARG A 25 -27.14 -7.82 16.26
C ARG A 25 -27.08 -9.30 16.61
N LEU A 26 -26.08 -10.01 16.09
CA LEU A 26 -25.92 -11.45 16.31
C LEU A 26 -25.71 -11.78 17.80
N THR A 27 -24.96 -10.94 18.52
CA THR A 27 -24.72 -11.11 19.96
C THR A 27 -26.00 -10.87 20.79
N GLN A 28 -26.88 -9.97 20.34
CA GLN A 28 -28.18 -9.74 20.99
C GLN A 28 -29.18 -10.87 20.72
N ASP A 29 -29.17 -11.41 19.49
CA ASP A 29 -30.09 -12.47 19.07
C ASP A 29 -29.67 -13.85 19.64
N ASP A 30 -28.36 -14.12 19.75
CA ASP A 30 -27.81 -15.37 20.25
C ASP A 30 -26.61 -15.17 21.20
N PRO A 31 -26.87 -15.05 22.52
CA PRO A 31 -25.82 -14.94 23.53
C PRO A 31 -24.90 -16.17 23.61
N ALA A 32 -25.39 -17.35 23.21
CA ALA A 32 -24.59 -18.58 23.24
C ALA A 32 -23.53 -18.56 22.13
N MET A 33 -23.87 -18.02 20.95
CA MET A 33 -22.92 -17.79 19.87
C MET A 33 -21.78 -16.85 20.32
N ALA A 34 -22.11 -15.75 20.99
CA ALA A 34 -21.10 -14.80 21.47
C ALA A 34 -20.15 -15.44 22.50
N ARG A 35 -20.67 -16.30 23.38
CA ARG A 35 -19.87 -17.11 24.31
C ARG A 35 -18.90 -18.03 23.56
N ALA A 36 -19.36 -18.70 22.51
CA ALA A 36 -18.54 -19.58 21.69
C ALA A 36 -17.40 -18.82 20.99
N GLN A 37 -17.66 -17.64 20.44
CA GLN A 37 -16.64 -16.79 19.80
C GLN A 37 -15.57 -16.31 20.79
N VAL A 38 -15.96 -15.96 22.02
CA VAL A 38 -14.99 -15.59 23.06
C VAL A 38 -14.11 -16.79 23.42
N LEU A 39 -14.70 -17.98 23.51
CA LEU A 39 -13.95 -19.21 23.80
C LEU A 39 -12.96 -19.55 22.68
N GLU A 40 -13.37 -19.43 21.42
CA GLU A 40 -12.51 -19.64 20.24
C GLU A 40 -11.32 -18.70 20.21
N VAL A 41 -11.51 -17.43 20.59
CA VAL A 41 -10.42 -16.45 20.71
C VAL A 41 -9.42 -16.83 21.80
N LEU A 42 -9.90 -17.41 22.91
CA LEU A 42 -9.09 -17.70 24.10
C LEU A 42 -8.48 -19.12 24.11
N GLU A 43 -9.01 -20.05 23.32
CA GLU A 43 -8.55 -21.44 23.23
C GLU A 43 -7.05 -21.56 22.92
N PRO A 44 -6.45 -20.78 22.00
CA PRO A 44 -5.01 -20.87 21.69
C PRO A 44 -4.07 -20.46 22.82
N TYR A 45 -4.59 -19.87 23.91
CA TYR A 45 -3.79 -19.41 25.05
C TYR A 45 -3.62 -20.47 26.14
N ASP A 46 -4.14 -21.70 25.95
CA ASP A 46 -4.00 -22.84 26.87
C ASP A 46 -4.35 -22.51 28.34
N LEU A 47 -5.42 -21.73 28.52
CA LEU A 47 -5.89 -21.35 29.86
C LEU A 47 -6.47 -22.56 30.61
N PRO A 48 -6.29 -22.66 31.95
CA PRO A 48 -6.97 -23.66 32.75
C PRO A 48 -8.48 -23.58 32.55
N LYS A 49 -9.16 -24.74 32.44
CA LYS A 49 -10.60 -24.81 32.10
C LYS A 49 -11.49 -23.90 32.95
N GLN A 50 -11.25 -23.87 34.25
CA GLN A 50 -12.01 -23.02 35.18
C GLN A 50 -11.82 -21.53 34.86
N THR A 51 -10.59 -21.10 34.59
CA THR A 51 -10.29 -19.71 34.23
C THR A 51 -10.86 -19.33 32.88
N LEU A 52 -10.83 -20.25 31.90
CA LEU A 52 -11.42 -20.02 30.59
C LEU A 52 -12.94 -19.81 30.71
N GLU A 53 -13.64 -20.69 31.44
CA GLU A 53 -15.08 -20.58 31.65
C GLU A 53 -15.45 -19.27 32.38
N ASP A 54 -14.75 -18.93 33.46
CA ASP A 54 -15.00 -17.71 34.25
C ASP A 54 -14.78 -16.43 33.43
N VAL A 55 -13.69 -16.38 32.65
CA VAL A 55 -13.37 -15.22 31.80
C VAL A 55 -14.38 -15.09 30.67
N THR A 56 -14.75 -16.20 30.03
CA THR A 56 -15.75 -16.22 28.98
C THR A 56 -17.11 -15.74 29.50
N ASP A 57 -17.57 -16.23 30.66
CA ASP A 57 -18.83 -15.80 31.27
C ASP A 57 -18.83 -14.32 31.65
N HIS A 58 -17.72 -13.83 32.18
CA HIS A 58 -17.57 -12.41 32.51
C HIS A 58 -17.54 -11.52 31.26
N LEU A 59 -16.81 -11.93 30.21
CA LEU A 59 -16.75 -11.17 28.96
C LEU A 59 -18.10 -11.17 28.23
N SER A 60 -18.82 -12.28 28.23
CA SER A 60 -20.15 -12.39 27.60
C SER A 60 -21.20 -11.45 28.22
N THR A 61 -21.00 -11.02 29.47
CA THR A 61 -21.88 -10.06 30.16
C THR A 61 -21.33 -8.63 30.18
N SER A 62 -20.10 -8.44 29.74
CA SER A 62 -19.42 -7.14 29.76
C SER A 62 -19.95 -6.22 28.66
N PRO A 63 -20.11 -4.91 28.93
CA PRO A 63 -20.45 -3.94 27.89
C PRO A 63 -19.36 -3.80 26.80
N ARG A 64 -18.15 -4.34 27.04
CA ARG A 64 -17.03 -4.32 26.09
C ARG A 64 -16.91 -5.58 25.23
N LEU A 65 -17.88 -6.50 25.30
CA LEU A 65 -17.88 -7.73 24.51
C LEU A 65 -17.70 -7.47 23.01
N ILE A 66 -18.45 -6.52 22.47
CA ILE A 66 -18.40 -6.18 21.04
C ILE A 66 -17.01 -5.64 20.66
N ASP A 67 -16.42 -4.79 21.50
CA ASP A 67 -15.09 -4.24 21.23
C ASP A 67 -14.01 -5.34 21.31
N PHE A 68 -14.15 -6.31 22.23
CA PHE A 68 -13.30 -7.50 22.30
C PHE A 68 -13.42 -8.37 21.04
N LEU A 69 -14.65 -8.69 20.61
CA LEU A 69 -14.88 -9.49 19.41
C LEU A 69 -14.38 -8.77 18.16
N MET A 70 -14.61 -7.46 18.03
CA MET A 70 -14.08 -6.68 16.91
C MET A 70 -12.54 -6.73 16.86
N GLN A 71 -11.87 -6.59 18.01
CA GLN A 71 -10.41 -6.56 18.08
C GLN A 71 -9.76 -7.93 17.90
N PHE A 72 -10.29 -8.97 18.54
CA PHE A 72 -9.63 -10.27 18.64
C PHE A 72 -10.24 -11.36 17.77
N HIS A 73 -11.55 -11.33 17.51
CA HIS A 73 -12.21 -12.27 16.61
C HIS A 73 -12.17 -11.76 15.16
N HIS A 74 -12.58 -10.51 14.93
CA HIS A 74 -12.59 -9.93 13.57
C HIS A 74 -11.27 -9.27 13.16
N CYS A 75 -10.34 -9.06 14.09
CA CYS A 75 -9.06 -8.38 13.85
C CYS A 75 -9.21 -6.97 13.23
N GLU A 76 -10.36 -6.32 13.44
CA GLU A 76 -10.65 -5.00 12.91
C GLU A 76 -10.46 -3.93 13.99
N GLN A 77 -9.66 -2.90 13.68
CA GLN A 77 -9.43 -1.76 14.58
C GLN A 77 -10.30 -0.57 14.18
N GLU A 78 -10.76 0.19 15.19
CA GLU A 78 -11.52 1.41 14.94
C GLU A 78 -10.71 2.42 14.12
N PRO A 79 -11.18 2.80 12.92
CA PRO A 79 -10.45 3.74 12.09
C PRO A 79 -10.64 5.17 12.61
N ALA A 80 -9.54 5.92 12.70
CA ALA A 80 -9.59 7.33 13.08
C ALA A 80 -10.44 8.17 12.10
N SER A 81 -11.26 9.09 12.63
CA SER A 81 -12.21 9.89 11.85
C SER A 81 -11.59 10.71 10.72
N ASN A 82 -10.34 11.16 10.88
CA ASN A 82 -9.62 11.96 9.88
C ASN A 82 -8.69 11.13 8.96
N ARG A 83 -8.64 9.79 9.14
CA ARG A 83 -7.71 8.91 8.40
C ARG A 83 -7.92 8.97 6.88
N ALA A 84 -9.17 9.11 6.43
CA ALA A 84 -9.48 9.16 5.00
C ALA A 84 -8.89 10.38 4.30
N PHE A 85 -9.03 11.57 4.90
CA PHE A 85 -8.47 12.80 4.33
C PHE A 85 -6.94 12.82 4.41
N ILE A 86 -6.38 12.42 5.56
CA ILE A 86 -4.93 12.36 5.75
C ILE A 86 -4.29 11.40 4.75
N SER A 87 -4.85 10.20 4.59
CA SER A 87 -4.39 9.20 3.61
C SER A 87 -4.42 9.74 2.18
N ALA A 88 -5.51 10.42 1.81
CA ALA A 88 -5.64 11.00 0.49
C ALA A 88 -4.57 12.06 0.21
N LEU A 89 -4.35 12.96 1.17
CA LEU A 89 -3.41 14.06 1.06
C LEU A 89 -1.96 13.57 1.03
N THR A 90 -1.60 12.65 1.92
CA THR A 90 -0.22 12.11 2.00
C THR A 90 0.14 11.33 0.74
N ILE A 91 -0.78 10.52 0.22
CA ILE A 91 -0.57 9.80 -1.05
C ILE A 91 -0.51 10.78 -2.22
N ALA A 92 -1.41 11.75 -2.31
CA ALA A 92 -1.38 12.75 -3.38
C ALA A 92 -0.06 13.54 -3.38
N ALA A 93 0.35 14.04 -2.22
CA ALA A 93 1.60 14.79 -2.06
C ALA A 93 2.82 13.91 -2.37
N GLY A 94 2.84 12.66 -1.90
CA GLY A 94 3.91 11.71 -2.20
C GLY A 94 4.08 11.46 -3.70
N TYR A 95 2.98 11.27 -4.43
CA TYR A 95 3.02 11.10 -5.89
C TYR A 95 3.45 12.37 -6.63
N LEU A 96 2.96 13.54 -6.19
CA LEU A 96 3.33 14.81 -6.80
C LEU A 96 4.83 15.08 -6.64
N LEU A 97 5.34 14.98 -5.40
CA LEU A 97 6.75 15.21 -5.10
C LEU A 97 7.64 14.14 -5.72
N GLY A 98 7.23 12.87 -5.63
CA GLY A 98 7.97 11.75 -6.21
C GLY A 98 8.09 11.83 -7.73
N GLY A 99 7.03 12.27 -8.42
CA GLY A 99 7.04 12.48 -9.87
C GLY A 99 7.79 13.76 -10.30
N LEU A 100 7.88 14.75 -9.43
CA LEU A 100 8.59 16.00 -9.73
C LEU A 100 10.12 15.84 -9.69
N ILE A 101 10.64 14.97 -8.81
CA ILE A 101 12.08 14.70 -8.67
C ILE A 101 12.77 14.36 -10.02
N PRO A 102 12.30 13.38 -10.82
CA PRO A 102 12.93 13.08 -12.11
C PRO A 102 12.71 14.17 -13.17
N LEU A 103 11.69 15.02 -13.02
CA LEU A 103 11.43 16.12 -13.94
C LEU A 103 12.34 17.34 -13.67
N PHE A 104 12.87 17.44 -12.44
CA PHE A 104 13.66 18.59 -12.00
C PHE A 104 14.85 18.94 -12.92
N PRO A 105 15.66 17.97 -13.42
CA PRO A 105 16.77 18.27 -14.32
C PRO A 105 16.35 18.94 -15.63
N TYR A 106 15.14 18.67 -16.14
CA TYR A 106 14.65 19.23 -17.39
C TYR A 106 14.38 20.74 -17.32
N PHE A 107 14.24 21.32 -16.13
CA PHE A 107 14.06 22.77 -15.97
C PHE A 107 15.35 23.57 -16.19
N PHE A 108 16.52 22.92 -16.07
CA PHE A 108 17.83 23.61 -16.08
C PHE A 108 18.68 23.29 -17.30
N VAL A 109 18.36 22.23 -18.05
CA VAL A 109 19.13 21.83 -19.24
C VAL A 109 18.52 22.46 -20.50
N PRO A 110 19.32 23.11 -21.37
CA PRO A 110 18.86 23.65 -22.64
C PRO A 110 18.21 22.58 -23.54
N ALA A 111 17.20 22.97 -24.33
CA ALA A 111 16.44 22.07 -25.20
C ALA A 111 17.26 21.40 -26.32
N GLU A 112 18.48 21.91 -26.55
CA GLU A 112 19.44 21.38 -27.52
C GLU A 112 20.15 20.11 -27.01
N ASP A 113 20.17 19.86 -25.69
CA ASP A 113 20.82 18.72 -25.04
C ASP A 113 19.85 17.77 -24.32
N VAL A 114 18.75 17.39 -24.99
CA VAL A 114 17.70 16.52 -24.42
C VAL A 114 18.25 15.18 -23.91
N TYR A 115 19.23 14.59 -24.61
CA TYR A 115 19.84 13.34 -24.20
C TYR A 115 20.63 13.48 -22.89
N LEU A 116 21.33 14.60 -22.69
CA LEU A 116 22.04 14.87 -21.43
C LEU A 116 21.04 15.02 -20.28
N ALA A 117 19.95 15.76 -20.49
CA ALA A 117 18.87 15.90 -19.51
C ALA A 117 18.26 14.54 -19.12
N LEU A 118 18.06 13.65 -20.09
CA LEU A 118 17.55 12.30 -19.86
C LEU A 118 18.51 11.47 -18.99
N TYR A 119 19.81 11.44 -19.29
CA TYR A 119 20.78 10.69 -18.47
C TYR A 119 20.84 11.20 -17.03
N ILE A 120 20.81 12.53 -16.85
CA ILE A 120 20.78 13.14 -15.50
C ILE A 120 19.47 12.75 -14.78
N SER A 121 18.33 12.82 -15.47
CA SER A 121 17.03 12.41 -14.91
C SER A 121 17.01 10.95 -14.46
N VAL A 122 17.53 10.03 -15.28
CA VAL A 122 17.64 8.61 -14.94
C VAL A 122 18.53 8.40 -13.71
N ALA A 123 19.68 9.08 -13.64
CA ALA A 123 20.57 9.00 -12.49
C ALA A 123 19.91 9.54 -11.21
N VAL A 124 19.26 10.71 -11.29
CA VAL A 124 18.52 11.31 -10.18
C VAL A 124 17.39 10.40 -9.71
N MET A 125 16.64 9.80 -10.64
CA MET A 125 15.57 8.86 -10.32
C MET A 125 16.09 7.60 -9.64
N ALA A 126 17.20 7.03 -10.12
CA ALA A 126 17.82 5.85 -9.50
C ALA A 126 18.26 6.12 -8.06
N VAL A 127 18.90 7.27 -7.82
CA VAL A 127 19.29 7.72 -6.47
C VAL A 127 18.06 7.95 -5.59
N ALA A 128 17.01 8.59 -6.12
CA ALA A 128 15.78 8.84 -5.38
C ALA A 128 15.06 7.54 -4.99
N LEU A 129 14.96 6.56 -5.90
CA LEU A 129 14.39 5.23 -5.62
C LEU A 129 15.20 4.48 -4.56
N PHE A 130 16.53 4.49 -4.69
CA PHE A 130 17.41 3.86 -3.71
C PHE A 130 17.25 4.50 -2.32
N ALA A 131 17.28 5.83 -2.24
CA ALA A 131 17.12 6.57 -0.99
C ALA A 131 15.74 6.31 -0.37
N PHE A 132 14.68 6.30 -1.18
CA PHE A 132 13.33 6.02 -0.69
C PHE A 132 13.20 4.60 -0.15
N GLY A 133 13.72 3.60 -0.87
CA GLY A 133 13.73 2.21 -0.40
C GLY A 133 14.58 2.02 0.86
N TYR A 134 15.74 2.67 0.93
CA TYR A 134 16.61 2.66 2.11
C TYR A 134 15.90 3.26 3.34
N VAL A 135 15.35 4.46 3.21
CA VAL A 135 14.64 5.15 4.31
C VAL A 135 13.42 4.36 4.75
N LYS A 136 12.61 3.86 3.81
CA LYS A 136 11.45 3.01 4.10
C LYS A 136 11.85 1.81 4.95
N THR A 137 12.92 1.10 4.57
CA THR A 137 13.36 -0.10 5.28
C THR A 137 14.01 0.21 6.63
N CYS A 138 14.72 1.34 6.76
CA CYS A 138 15.25 1.82 8.04
C CYS A 138 14.15 2.18 9.04
N ILE A 139 13.04 2.77 8.57
CA ILE A 139 11.89 3.08 9.43
C ILE A 139 11.27 1.79 10.00
N VAL A 140 11.21 0.71 9.21
CA VAL A 140 10.61 -0.57 9.61
C VAL A 140 11.57 -1.43 10.44
N SER A 141 12.83 -1.52 10.04
CA SER A 141 13.82 -2.46 10.62
C SER A 141 14.68 -1.85 11.73
N GLY A 142 14.52 -0.56 11.99
CA GLY A 142 15.35 0.19 12.94
C GLY A 142 16.66 0.70 12.33
N TRP A 143 17.29 1.66 13.03
CA TRP A 143 18.45 2.41 12.53
C TRP A 143 19.80 1.85 13.02
N SER A 144 19.77 0.96 14.02
CA SER A 144 20.98 0.55 14.74
C SER A 144 21.32 -0.91 14.46
N GLY A 145 22.38 -1.14 13.67
CA GLY A 145 22.98 -2.46 13.48
C GLY A 145 23.37 -2.76 12.04
N LEU A 146 24.46 -3.51 11.86
CA LEU A 146 24.98 -3.90 10.53
C LEU A 146 23.95 -4.71 9.71
N ARG A 147 23.11 -5.50 10.38
CA ARG A 147 22.02 -6.25 9.75
C ARG A 147 20.92 -5.34 9.21
N CYS A 148 20.55 -4.29 9.95
CA CYS A 148 19.53 -3.32 9.54
C CYS A 148 20.00 -2.50 8.33
N VAL A 149 21.26 -2.06 8.32
CA VAL A 149 21.85 -1.36 7.17
C VAL A 149 21.87 -2.26 5.93
N ARG A 150 22.23 -3.54 6.08
CA ARG A 150 22.20 -4.49 4.96
C ARG A 150 20.78 -4.68 4.41
N GLN A 151 19.78 -4.82 5.28
CA GLN A 151 18.37 -4.90 4.85
C GLN A 151 17.93 -3.62 4.14
N ALA A 152 18.33 -2.46 4.64
CA ALA A 152 18.00 -1.18 4.02
C ALA A 152 18.61 -1.00 2.63
N VAL A 153 19.87 -1.42 2.44
CA VAL A 153 20.52 -1.42 1.12
C VAL A 153 19.80 -2.37 0.16
N VAL A 154 19.40 -3.55 0.62
CA VAL A 154 18.64 -4.51 -0.19
C VAL A 154 17.29 -3.91 -0.60
N GLY A 155 16.54 -3.31 0.33
CA GLY A 155 15.26 -2.65 0.01
C GLY A 155 15.41 -1.46 -0.93
N GLY A 156 16.52 -0.71 -0.83
CA GLY A 156 16.88 0.33 -1.79
C GLY A 156 17.12 -0.23 -3.19
N LEU A 157 17.89 -1.32 -3.28
CA LEU A 157 18.20 -1.98 -4.55
C LEU A 157 16.95 -2.59 -5.21
N GLU A 158 16.08 -3.23 -4.42
CA GLU A 158 14.79 -3.76 -4.90
C GLU A 158 13.94 -2.66 -5.55
N MET A 159 13.86 -1.48 -4.93
CA MET A 159 13.12 -0.35 -5.52
C MET A 159 13.72 0.13 -6.85
N VAL A 160 15.05 0.18 -6.96
CA VAL A 160 15.71 0.54 -8.22
C VAL A 160 15.44 -0.50 -9.30
N VAL A 161 15.49 -1.80 -8.97
CA VAL A 161 15.22 -2.89 -9.92
C VAL A 161 13.78 -2.86 -10.40
N VAL A 162 12.81 -2.72 -9.48
CA VAL A 162 11.38 -2.65 -9.83
C VAL A 162 11.08 -1.39 -10.65
N GLY A 163 11.62 -0.24 -10.24
CA GLY A 163 11.46 1.01 -10.99
C GLY A 163 12.10 0.96 -12.38
N GLY A 164 13.29 0.37 -12.49
CA GLY A 164 13.99 0.15 -13.75
C GLY A 164 13.24 -0.81 -14.67
N ALA A 165 12.70 -1.90 -14.14
CA ALA A 165 11.87 -2.84 -14.91
C ALA A 165 10.59 -2.16 -15.43
N ALA A 166 9.91 -1.35 -14.61
CA ALA A 166 8.74 -0.59 -15.02
C ALA A 166 9.07 0.43 -16.12
N ALA A 167 10.17 1.18 -15.97
CA ALA A 167 10.63 2.14 -16.98
C ALA A 167 11.02 1.44 -18.29
N GLY A 168 11.72 0.30 -18.20
CA GLY A 168 12.07 -0.54 -19.35
C GLY A 168 10.84 -1.07 -20.08
N ALA A 169 9.82 -1.52 -19.35
CA ALA A 169 8.55 -1.95 -19.94
C ALA A 169 7.82 -0.79 -20.65
N ALA A 170 7.78 0.40 -20.04
CA ALA A 170 7.19 1.59 -20.65
C ALA A 170 7.91 1.99 -21.95
N MET A 171 9.24 2.05 -21.95
CA MET A 171 10.03 2.36 -23.15
C MET A 171 9.91 1.27 -24.22
N GLY A 172 9.82 0.00 -23.82
CA GLY A 172 9.58 -1.12 -24.72
C GLY A 172 8.23 -1.01 -25.42
N LEU A 173 7.17 -0.64 -24.70
CA LEU A 173 5.85 -0.40 -25.28
C LEU A 173 5.85 0.75 -26.27
N VAL A 174 6.46 1.89 -25.91
CA VAL A 174 6.56 3.05 -26.82
C VAL A 174 7.27 2.66 -28.12
N LYS A 175 8.41 1.96 -28.02
CA LYS A 175 9.16 1.52 -29.19
C LYS A 175 8.39 0.51 -30.06
N ALA A 176 7.61 -0.37 -29.44
CA ALA A 176 6.77 -1.31 -30.18
C ALA A 176 5.64 -0.60 -30.95
N PHE A 177 4.99 0.40 -30.34
CA PHE A 177 3.97 1.20 -31.02
C PHE A 177 4.56 2.03 -32.17
N ASP A 178 5.74 2.65 -31.97
CA ASP A 178 6.41 3.42 -33.03
C ASP A 178 6.75 2.53 -34.23
N GLN A 179 7.18 1.28 -33.99
CA GLN A 179 7.47 0.32 -35.06
C GLN A 179 6.21 -0.10 -35.82
N LEU A 180 5.09 -0.33 -35.12
CA LEU A 180 3.81 -0.66 -35.74
C LEU A 180 3.26 0.50 -36.58
N ALA A 181 3.32 1.73 -36.06
CA ALA A 181 2.89 2.91 -36.79
C ALA A 181 3.70 3.13 -38.07
N GLN A 182 5.03 2.92 -38.02
CA GLN A 182 5.88 2.99 -39.21
C GLN A 182 5.54 1.90 -40.23
N SER A 183 5.21 0.67 -39.80
CA SER A 183 4.79 -0.39 -40.73
C SER A 183 3.44 -0.14 -41.40
N ASP A 184 2.49 0.49 -40.70
CA ASP A 184 1.17 0.83 -41.24
C ASP A 184 1.26 1.99 -42.25
N ASP A 185 2.05 3.02 -41.97
CA ASP A 185 2.28 4.12 -42.93
C ASP A 185 3.02 3.66 -44.20
N VAL A 186 4.01 2.77 -44.05
CA VAL A 186 4.78 2.22 -45.18
C VAL A 186 3.91 1.29 -46.05
N SER A 187 3.06 0.46 -45.44
CA SER A 187 2.14 -0.42 -46.18
C SER A 187 1.01 0.35 -46.87
N ALA A 188 0.48 1.41 -46.25
CA ALA A 188 -0.50 2.31 -46.85
C ALA A 188 0.07 3.10 -48.04
N LEU A 189 1.35 3.50 -47.99
CA LEU A 189 2.05 4.12 -49.12
C LEU A 189 2.29 3.13 -50.27
N ALA A 190 2.69 1.90 -49.98
CA ALA A 190 2.91 0.87 -51.00
C ALA A 190 1.63 0.54 -51.80
N SER A 191 0.47 0.48 -51.13
CA SER A 191 -0.84 0.25 -51.78
C SER A 191 -1.34 1.41 -52.65
N LYS A 192 -0.78 2.61 -52.54
CA LYS A 192 -1.13 3.77 -53.40
C LYS A 192 -0.23 3.88 -54.63
N ILE A 193 0.92 3.22 -54.62
CA ILE A 193 1.94 3.30 -55.67
C ILE A 193 1.84 2.10 -56.63
N PHE A 194 1.42 0.94 -56.11
CA PHE A 194 1.11 -0.27 -56.89
C PHE A 194 -0.40 -0.47 -57.01
#